data_AF-A0AAW2RCQ9-F1
#
_entry.id   AF-A0AAW2RCQ9-F1
#
_cell.length_a   1.000
_cell.length_b   1.000
_cell.length_c   1.000
_cell.angle_alpha   90.00
_cell.angle_beta   90.00
_cell.angle_gamma   90.00
#
_symmetry.space_group_name_H-M   'P 1'
#
loop_
_entity.id
_entity.type
_entity.pdbx_description
1 polymer ?
#
loop_
_entity_poly.entity_id
_entity_poly.type
_entity_poly.pdbx_seq_one_letter_code
_entity_poly.pdbx_strand_id
1 'polypeptide(L)'
;MDEYLLEAKQALGYPLEPSESYGDDNPAKQFDTLLYLAFQHPHCERTNARHVRSGHSRLWFLGQYVLEMALCEFFLQRYPRESPGPMRERVYALIGKRFLPKWIKAASLQNLIFQYDDMDKLIRKDREPPVKSVFWALFGAIYLCFGMPEVYRVLFEVFGIDPEAEDCQPKLRRQLEDVDYVSVEFESRKLSWQDVAAYKPPEDALFAHPRLFRACVPPGMHRFRGNIWDYDSRPQVMKTLGYPLSMVDRIPEITEARNIELGLGLQLCFLHPSKYKFEHPRFCFERLEYVGQKIQDLVMAERLLMKHLDAPGKWLQEKHRRVLMNKFCGKYLREKYLHRFIIYSEEVQDAYEHNRRLRNPATTSVQQAIHGLAYAVYGKPDVRRLMFEVFDFEQIQPKVV
;
A
#
# COMPACT_ATOMS: atom_id res chain seq x y z
N MET A 1 8.66 -0.25 -34.06
CA MET A 1 8.31 0.08 -32.66
C MET A 1 6.82 -0.09 -32.46
N ASP A 2 6.04 0.36 -33.45
CA ASP A 2 4.59 0.45 -33.41
C ASP A 2 3.87 -0.89 -33.27
N GLU A 3 4.31 -1.95 -33.96
CA GLU A 3 3.61 -3.25 -33.91
C GLU A 3 3.56 -3.87 -32.49
N TYR A 4 4.68 -3.88 -31.77
CA TYR A 4 4.73 -4.42 -30.40
C TYR A 4 3.96 -3.57 -29.39
N LEU A 5 3.88 -2.27 -29.63
CA LEU A 5 3.08 -1.37 -28.80
C LEU A 5 1.59 -1.61 -29.01
N LEU A 6 1.18 -1.84 -30.26
CA LEU A 6 -0.19 -2.19 -30.62
C LEU A 6 -0.59 -3.55 -30.03
N GLU A 7 0.29 -4.55 -30.11
CA GLU A 7 0.08 -5.86 -29.48
C GLU A 7 -0.09 -5.72 -27.96
N ALA A 8 0.75 -4.93 -27.29
CA ALA A 8 0.64 -4.66 -25.87
C ALA A 8 -0.68 -3.96 -25.52
N LYS A 9 -1.07 -2.93 -26.27
CA LYS A 9 -2.34 -2.21 -26.07
C LYS A 9 -3.54 -3.13 -26.25
N GLN A 10 -3.52 -3.94 -27.31
CA GLN A 10 -4.59 -4.91 -27.59
C GLN A 10 -4.73 -5.91 -26.46
N ALA A 11 -3.61 -6.51 -26.01
CA ALA A 11 -3.60 -7.46 -24.90
C ALA A 11 -4.12 -6.85 -23.59
N LEU A 12 -3.87 -5.56 -23.36
CA LEU A 12 -4.29 -4.84 -22.15
C LEU A 12 -5.69 -4.19 -22.27
N GLY A 13 -6.32 -4.27 -23.44
CA GLY A 13 -7.64 -3.70 -23.71
C GLY A 13 -7.65 -2.16 -23.85
N TYR A 14 -6.54 -1.56 -24.30
CA TYR A 14 -6.46 -0.11 -24.56
C TYR A 14 -6.74 0.25 -26.03
N PRO A 15 -7.19 1.49 -26.32
CA PRO A 15 -7.32 1.98 -27.68
C PRO A 15 -6.00 1.88 -28.46
N LEU A 16 -6.08 1.45 -29.71
CA LEU A 16 -4.93 1.30 -30.60
C LEU A 16 -4.40 2.64 -31.13
N GLU A 17 -5.23 3.68 -31.08
CA GLU A 17 -4.84 5.03 -31.48
C GLU A 17 -3.66 5.55 -30.64
N PRO A 18 -2.78 6.39 -31.23
CA PRO A 18 -1.69 6.99 -30.49
C PRO A 18 -2.19 7.78 -29.29
N SER A 19 -1.52 7.65 -28.14
CA SER A 19 -1.89 8.41 -26.94
C SER A 19 -1.64 9.92 -27.07
N GLU A 20 -0.89 10.35 -28.08
CA GLU A 20 -0.64 11.77 -28.36
C GLU A 20 -1.90 12.58 -28.66
N SER A 21 -3.02 11.92 -28.98
CA SER A 21 -4.33 12.56 -29.18
C SER A 21 -4.96 13.11 -27.91
N TYR A 22 -4.51 12.66 -26.73
CA TYR A 22 -4.95 13.22 -25.45
C TYR A 22 -4.34 14.61 -25.22
N GLY A 23 -5.10 15.50 -24.57
CA GLY A 23 -4.64 16.85 -24.22
C GLY A 23 -3.43 16.85 -23.27
N ASP A 24 -2.67 17.95 -23.28
CA ASP A 24 -1.41 18.09 -22.52
C ASP A 24 -1.57 17.90 -20.99
N ASP A 25 -2.74 18.25 -20.46
CA ASP A 25 -3.06 18.09 -19.03
C ASP A 25 -3.43 16.65 -18.64
N ASN A 26 -3.59 15.74 -19.62
CA ASN A 26 -3.94 14.35 -19.35
C ASN A 26 -2.67 13.47 -19.29
N PRO A 27 -2.34 12.87 -18.11
CA PRO A 27 -1.20 11.97 -18.00
C PRO A 27 -1.23 10.79 -18.96
N ALA A 28 -2.42 10.36 -19.41
CA ALA A 28 -2.59 9.32 -20.41
C ALA A 28 -1.91 9.63 -21.75
N LYS A 29 -1.61 10.90 -22.04
CA LYS A 29 -0.83 11.29 -23.23
C LYS A 29 0.52 10.57 -23.29
N GLN A 30 1.13 10.31 -22.14
CA GLN A 30 2.44 9.65 -22.02
C GLN A 30 2.37 8.13 -22.05
N PHE A 31 1.17 7.54 -22.15
CA PHE A 31 0.97 6.11 -21.97
C PHE A 31 1.79 5.27 -22.95
N ASP A 32 1.82 5.62 -24.23
CA ASP A 32 2.55 4.87 -25.26
C ASP A 32 4.05 4.82 -24.98
N THR A 33 4.60 5.97 -24.54
CA THR A 33 6.01 6.09 -24.15
C THR A 33 6.31 5.25 -22.92
N LEU A 34 5.48 5.34 -21.88
CA LEU A 34 5.70 4.59 -20.63
C LEU A 34 5.48 3.07 -20.83
N LEU A 35 4.53 2.69 -21.67
CA LEU A 35 4.27 1.30 -22.04
C LEU A 35 5.46 0.74 -22.83
N TYR A 36 5.98 1.48 -23.81
CA TYR A 36 7.21 1.11 -24.51
C TYR A 36 8.35 0.86 -23.51
N LEU A 37 8.60 1.81 -22.59
CA LEU A 37 9.63 1.70 -21.56
C LEU A 37 9.42 0.50 -20.62
N ALA A 38 8.18 0.14 -20.30
CA ALA A 38 7.88 -0.98 -19.41
C ALA A 38 8.44 -2.32 -19.94
N PHE A 39 8.52 -2.50 -21.26
CA PHE A 39 9.08 -3.70 -21.89
C PHE A 39 10.60 -3.64 -22.12
N GLN A 40 11.28 -2.52 -21.85
CA GLN A 40 12.73 -2.37 -22.09
C GLN A 40 13.58 -2.86 -20.91
N HIS A 41 13.37 -4.11 -20.49
CA HIS A 41 14.14 -4.71 -19.40
C HIS A 41 15.62 -4.91 -19.77
N PRO A 42 16.56 -5.03 -18.81
CA PRO A 42 17.99 -5.11 -19.10
C PRO A 42 18.47 -6.30 -19.95
N HIS A 43 17.62 -7.31 -20.14
CA HIS A 43 17.89 -8.49 -20.97
C HIS A 43 17.19 -8.39 -22.34
N CYS A 44 16.53 -7.27 -22.64
CA CYS A 44 15.89 -7.04 -23.92
C CYS A 44 16.96 -6.63 -24.94
N GLU A 45 17.04 -7.34 -26.07
CA GLU A 45 18.04 -7.07 -27.11
C GLU A 45 17.72 -5.83 -27.97
N ARG A 46 16.48 -5.31 -27.90
CA ARG A 46 15.98 -4.22 -28.75
C ARG A 46 16.70 -2.89 -28.53
N THR A 47 17.14 -2.60 -27.31
CA THR A 47 17.77 -1.31 -27.02
C THR A 47 18.73 -1.38 -25.83
N ASN A 48 19.97 -0.95 -26.08
CA ASN A 48 21.01 -0.84 -25.07
C ASN A 48 21.18 0.59 -24.53
N ALA A 49 20.35 1.52 -25.00
CA ALA A 49 20.42 2.92 -24.61
C ALA A 49 20.22 3.08 -23.09
N ARG A 50 21.15 3.81 -22.45
CA ARG A 50 21.18 3.95 -20.99
C ARG A 50 19.91 4.60 -20.44
N HIS A 51 19.41 5.65 -21.10
CA HIS A 51 18.22 6.39 -20.67
C HIS A 51 16.94 5.53 -20.72
N VAL A 52 16.83 4.65 -21.71
CA VAL A 52 15.72 3.71 -21.85
C VAL A 52 15.72 2.69 -20.71
N ARG A 53 16.87 2.07 -20.43
CA ARG A 53 17.03 1.14 -19.29
C ARG A 53 16.77 1.82 -17.95
N SER A 54 17.18 3.08 -17.80
CA SER A 54 16.83 3.90 -16.64
C SER A 54 15.33 4.13 -16.54
N GLY A 55 14.65 4.44 -17.65
CA GLY A 55 13.19 4.57 -17.73
C GLY A 55 12.45 3.33 -17.25
N HIS A 56 12.77 2.17 -17.83
CA HIS A 56 12.24 0.88 -17.38
C HIS A 56 12.46 0.65 -15.87
N SER A 57 13.69 0.87 -15.39
CA SER A 57 14.03 0.63 -13.99
C SER A 57 13.26 1.54 -13.02
N ARG A 58 12.92 2.77 -13.41
CA ARG A 58 12.12 3.72 -12.61
C ARG A 58 10.67 3.25 -12.50
N LEU A 59 10.08 2.82 -13.62
CA LEU A 59 8.74 2.24 -13.65
C LEU A 59 8.67 0.96 -12.81
N TRP A 60 9.67 0.08 -12.97
CA TRP A 60 9.82 -1.14 -12.19
C TRP A 60 9.87 -0.87 -10.67
N PHE A 61 10.63 0.14 -10.27
CA PHE A 61 10.74 0.58 -8.88
C PHE A 61 9.39 1.04 -8.31
N LEU A 62 8.68 1.92 -9.02
CA LEU A 62 7.39 2.44 -8.56
C LEU A 62 6.32 1.35 -8.53
N GLY A 63 6.21 0.58 -9.62
CA GLY A 63 5.14 -0.38 -9.81
C GLY A 63 5.14 -1.53 -8.81
N GLN A 64 6.29 -1.85 -8.19
CA GLN A 64 6.33 -2.77 -7.06
C GLN A 64 5.39 -2.30 -5.93
N TYR A 65 5.53 -1.05 -5.51
CA TYR A 65 4.78 -0.51 -4.36
C TYR A 65 3.33 -0.23 -4.70
N VAL A 66 3.04 0.13 -5.96
CA VAL A 66 1.67 0.24 -6.48
C VAL A 66 0.94 -1.10 -6.33
N LEU A 67 1.54 -2.19 -6.79
CA LEU A 67 0.95 -3.53 -6.72
C LEU A 67 0.75 -4.00 -5.28
N GLU A 68 1.76 -3.81 -4.43
CA GLU A 68 1.66 -4.17 -3.02
C GLU A 68 0.58 -3.38 -2.29
N MET A 69 0.40 -2.09 -2.62
CA MET A 69 -0.68 -1.27 -2.07
C MET A 69 -2.06 -1.72 -2.57
N ALA A 70 -2.22 -1.94 -3.88
CA ALA A 70 -3.49 -2.35 -4.47
C ALA A 70 -3.99 -3.67 -3.87
N LEU A 71 -3.12 -4.68 -3.78
CA LEU A 71 -3.51 -5.96 -3.18
C LEU A 71 -3.73 -5.87 -1.66
N CYS A 72 -3.01 -4.99 -0.96
CA CYS A 72 -3.24 -4.73 0.46
C CYS A 72 -4.65 -4.18 0.71
N GLU A 73 -5.05 -3.12 -0.02
CA GLU A 73 -6.39 -2.54 0.06
C GLU A 73 -7.48 -3.54 -0.29
N PHE A 74 -7.28 -4.28 -1.38
CA PHE A 74 -8.23 -5.26 -1.86
C PHE A 74 -8.46 -6.37 -0.82
N PHE A 75 -7.38 -6.97 -0.29
CA PHE A 75 -7.53 -8.07 0.66
C PHE A 75 -8.00 -7.65 2.04
N LEU A 76 -7.65 -6.44 2.50
CA LEU A 76 -8.18 -5.93 3.76
C LEU A 76 -9.70 -5.77 3.70
N GLN A 77 -10.22 -5.25 2.59
CA GLN A 77 -11.65 -5.04 2.37
C GLN A 77 -12.40 -6.33 2.04
N ARG A 78 -11.80 -7.25 1.28
CA ARG A 78 -12.39 -8.53 0.93
C ARG A 78 -12.43 -9.52 2.10
N TYR A 79 -11.41 -9.51 2.95
CA TYR A 79 -11.29 -10.39 4.11
C TYR A 79 -11.13 -9.58 5.42
N PRO A 80 -12.18 -8.87 5.86
CA PRO A 80 -12.09 -7.95 7.01
C PRO A 80 -11.80 -8.65 8.34
N ARG A 81 -12.01 -9.96 8.43
CA ARG A 81 -11.76 -10.81 9.61
C ARG A 81 -10.43 -11.55 9.59
N GLU A 82 -9.76 -11.64 8.44
CA GLU A 82 -8.46 -12.32 8.36
C GLU A 82 -7.37 -11.43 8.97
N SER A 83 -6.38 -12.03 9.65
CA SER A 83 -5.20 -11.28 10.08
C SER A 83 -4.30 -10.88 8.89
N PRO A 84 -3.44 -9.85 9.03
CA PRO A 84 -2.53 -9.45 7.94
C PRO A 84 -1.55 -10.54 7.49
N GLY A 85 -1.23 -11.53 8.34
CA GLY A 85 -0.31 -12.62 7.99
C GLY A 85 -0.78 -13.44 6.78
N PRO A 86 -1.95 -14.10 6.86
CA PRO A 86 -2.61 -14.75 5.72
C PRO A 86 -2.70 -13.89 4.46
N MET A 87 -3.06 -12.61 4.60
CA MET A 87 -3.14 -11.69 3.45
C MET A 87 -1.79 -11.52 2.75
N ARG A 88 -0.70 -11.39 3.48
CA ARG A 88 0.65 -11.29 2.89
C ARG A 88 1.04 -12.57 2.16
N GLU A 89 0.60 -13.74 2.62
CA GLU A 89 0.80 -15.01 1.90
C GLU A 89 0.04 -15.02 0.58
N ARG A 90 -1.22 -14.60 0.57
CA ARG A 90 -2.02 -14.44 -0.66
C ARG A 90 -1.31 -13.54 -1.66
N VAL A 91 -0.87 -12.36 -1.22
CA VAL A 91 -0.12 -11.41 -2.07
C VAL A 91 1.14 -12.06 -2.63
N TYR A 92 1.94 -12.72 -1.79
CA TYR A 92 3.16 -13.39 -2.24
C TYR A 92 2.89 -14.53 -3.23
N ALA A 93 1.80 -15.27 -3.07
CA ALA A 93 1.41 -16.33 -3.98
C ALA A 93 0.84 -15.80 -5.31
N LEU A 94 0.25 -14.61 -5.33
CA LEU A 94 -0.24 -14.01 -6.58
C LEU A 94 0.86 -13.33 -7.39
N ILE A 95 1.64 -12.44 -6.75
CA ILE A 95 2.62 -11.58 -7.44
C ILE A 95 4.08 -11.97 -7.14
N GLY A 96 4.29 -13.12 -6.50
CA GLY A 96 5.61 -13.69 -6.31
C GLY A 96 6.24 -14.06 -7.65
N LYS A 97 7.56 -13.86 -7.77
CA LYS A 97 8.32 -14.07 -9.02
C LYS A 97 8.11 -15.43 -9.71
N ARG A 98 7.72 -16.45 -8.95
CA ARG A 98 7.40 -17.80 -9.43
C ARG A 98 6.11 -17.86 -10.24
N PHE A 99 5.13 -17.03 -9.89
CA PHE A 99 3.78 -17.04 -10.45
C PHE A 99 3.61 -16.04 -11.58
N LEU A 100 4.42 -14.98 -11.62
CA LEU A 100 4.36 -13.95 -12.66
C LEU A 100 4.44 -14.47 -14.11
N PRO A 101 5.25 -15.50 -14.45
CA PRO A 101 5.24 -16.08 -15.80
C PRO A 101 3.87 -16.65 -16.22
N LYS A 102 3.12 -17.24 -15.28
CA LYS A 102 1.74 -17.74 -15.53
C LYS A 102 0.83 -16.60 -15.96
N TRP A 103 0.89 -15.47 -15.26
CA TRP A 103 0.05 -14.30 -15.54
C TRP A 103 0.46 -13.59 -16.84
N ILE A 104 1.76 -13.42 -17.09
CA ILE A 104 2.24 -12.90 -18.39
C ILE A 104 1.71 -13.73 -19.55
N LYS A 105 1.73 -15.06 -19.41
CA LYS A 105 1.20 -15.97 -20.44
C LYS A 105 -0.32 -15.87 -20.59
N ALA A 106 -1.05 -15.76 -19.48
CA ALA A 106 -2.50 -15.57 -19.49
C ALA A 106 -2.92 -14.30 -20.23
N ALA A 107 -2.12 -13.22 -20.11
CA ALA A 107 -2.33 -11.97 -20.84
C ALA A 107 -1.71 -11.96 -22.25
N SER A 108 -1.15 -13.07 -22.72
CA SER A 108 -0.47 -13.17 -24.04
C SER A 108 0.68 -12.18 -24.25
N LEU A 109 1.38 -11.77 -23.17
CA LEU A 109 2.47 -10.80 -23.22
C LEU A 109 3.87 -11.43 -23.31
N GLN A 110 3.98 -12.76 -23.28
CA GLN A 110 5.26 -13.48 -23.21
C GLN A 110 6.20 -13.15 -24.37
N ASN A 111 5.66 -13.01 -25.60
CA ASN A 111 6.44 -12.75 -26.81
C ASN A 111 7.01 -11.31 -26.83
N LEU A 112 6.38 -10.39 -26.10
CA LEU A 112 6.87 -9.03 -25.94
C LEU A 112 8.06 -8.94 -24.99
N ILE A 113 8.15 -9.88 -24.03
CA ILE A 113 9.28 -9.99 -23.09
C ILE A 113 10.41 -10.79 -23.72
N PHE A 114 10.09 -11.95 -24.29
CA PHE A 114 11.04 -12.87 -24.92
C PHE A 114 10.69 -13.04 -26.40
N GLN A 115 11.40 -12.32 -27.27
CA GLN A 115 11.08 -12.27 -28.70
C GLN A 115 11.49 -13.53 -29.46
N TYR A 116 12.68 -14.03 -29.13
CA TYR A 116 13.32 -15.14 -29.84
C TYR A 116 13.29 -16.44 -29.05
N ASP A 117 13.03 -16.34 -27.74
CA ASP A 117 13.03 -17.47 -26.83
C ASP A 117 11.60 -17.90 -26.47
N ASP A 118 11.39 -19.20 -26.45
CA ASP A 118 10.21 -19.78 -25.84
C ASP A 118 10.34 -19.70 -24.31
N MET A 119 9.50 -18.87 -23.68
CA MET A 119 9.50 -18.64 -22.24
C MET A 119 9.42 -19.96 -21.44
N ASP A 120 8.75 -21.00 -21.95
CA ASP A 120 8.62 -22.27 -21.24
C ASP A 120 9.92 -23.09 -21.23
N LYS A 121 10.78 -22.88 -22.23
CA LYS A 121 12.11 -23.54 -22.35
C LYS A 121 13.20 -22.83 -21.56
N LEU A 122 13.00 -21.56 -21.20
CA LEU A 122 13.96 -20.80 -20.42
C LEU A 122 14.11 -21.37 -19.00
N ILE A 123 15.36 -21.44 -18.53
CA ILE A 123 15.63 -21.79 -17.14
C ILE A 123 15.06 -20.72 -16.20
N ARG A 124 14.66 -21.16 -15.01
CA ARG A 124 14.00 -20.30 -14.01
C ARG A 124 14.76 -19.01 -13.71
N LYS A 125 16.09 -19.07 -13.65
CA LYS A 125 16.97 -17.93 -13.33
C LYS A 125 16.90 -16.82 -14.39
N ASP A 126 16.71 -17.19 -15.64
CA ASP A 126 16.71 -16.24 -16.77
C ASP A 126 15.28 -15.81 -17.11
N ARG A 127 14.28 -16.64 -16.78
CA ARG A 127 12.86 -16.34 -16.97
C ARG A 127 12.26 -15.40 -15.93
N GLU A 128 12.41 -15.72 -14.64
CA GLU A 128 11.67 -15.00 -13.59
C GLU A 128 12.04 -13.51 -13.45
N PRO A 129 13.33 -13.10 -13.53
CA PRO A 129 13.69 -11.69 -13.32
C PRO A 129 13.18 -10.74 -14.41
N PRO A 130 13.32 -11.01 -15.73
CA PRO A 130 12.72 -10.19 -16.78
C PRO A 130 11.22 -10.05 -16.64
N VAL A 131 10.50 -11.18 -16.49
CA VAL A 131 9.04 -11.21 -16.30
C VAL A 131 8.63 -10.34 -15.12
N LYS A 132 9.30 -10.51 -13.97
CA LYS A 132 9.04 -9.69 -12.79
C LYS A 132 9.27 -8.20 -13.05
N SER A 133 10.36 -7.87 -13.75
CA SER A 133 10.71 -6.48 -14.02
C SER A 133 9.70 -5.78 -14.92
N VAL A 134 9.25 -6.46 -15.98
CA VAL A 134 8.23 -5.96 -16.91
C VAL A 134 6.87 -5.88 -16.23
N PHE A 135 6.46 -6.92 -15.49
CA PHE A 135 5.16 -6.92 -14.81
C PHE A 135 5.04 -5.73 -13.84
N TRP A 136 6.05 -5.49 -13.00
CA TRP A 136 6.03 -4.31 -12.12
C TRP A 136 6.13 -3.01 -12.92
N ALA A 137 6.98 -2.90 -13.93
CA ALA A 137 7.11 -1.68 -14.73
C ALA A 137 5.80 -1.31 -15.43
N LEU A 138 5.06 -2.30 -15.92
CA LEU A 138 3.75 -2.13 -16.55
C LEU A 138 2.77 -1.46 -15.58
N PHE A 139 2.67 -1.96 -14.35
CA PHE A 139 1.78 -1.35 -13.35
C PHE A 139 2.27 0.02 -12.86
N GLY A 140 3.58 0.28 -12.91
CA GLY A 140 4.13 1.62 -12.72
C GLY A 140 3.64 2.60 -13.80
N ALA A 141 3.64 2.18 -15.07
CA ALA A 141 3.16 3.00 -16.19
C ALA A 141 1.65 3.26 -16.10
N ILE A 142 0.86 2.21 -15.87
CA ILE A 142 -0.60 2.28 -15.74
C ILE A 142 -0.98 3.23 -14.60
N TYR A 143 -0.34 3.08 -13.44
CA TYR A 143 -0.60 3.92 -12.28
C TYR A 143 -0.33 5.40 -12.55
N LEU A 144 0.79 5.73 -13.21
CA LEU A 144 1.13 7.11 -13.52
C LEU A 144 0.16 7.75 -14.53
N CYS A 145 -0.41 6.96 -15.45
CA CYS A 145 -1.32 7.46 -16.48
C CYS A 145 -2.77 7.53 -16.02
N PHE A 146 -3.24 6.53 -15.26
CA PHE A 146 -4.67 6.30 -15.00
C PHE A 146 -5.03 6.11 -13.51
N GLY A 147 -4.04 5.97 -12.63
CA GLY A 147 -4.24 5.79 -11.18
C GLY A 147 -4.61 4.37 -10.74
N MET A 148 -4.95 4.20 -9.45
CA MET A 148 -5.25 2.90 -8.84
C MET A 148 -6.47 2.16 -9.43
N PRO A 149 -7.58 2.82 -9.84
CA PRO A 149 -8.72 2.09 -10.42
C PRO A 149 -8.33 1.24 -11.63
N GLU A 150 -7.45 1.77 -12.48
CA GLU A 150 -6.98 1.06 -13.67
C GLU A 150 -6.02 -0.08 -13.33
N VAL A 151 -5.23 0.06 -12.25
CA VAL A 151 -4.40 -1.02 -11.71
C VAL A 151 -5.28 -2.22 -11.32
N TYR A 152 -6.43 -1.99 -10.67
CA TYR A 152 -7.36 -3.05 -10.33
C TYR A 152 -7.96 -3.72 -11.58
N ARG A 153 -8.42 -2.93 -12.55
CA ARG A 153 -8.96 -3.46 -13.81
C ARG A 153 -7.95 -4.38 -14.49
N VAL A 154 -6.72 -3.89 -14.69
CA VAL A 154 -5.70 -4.69 -15.39
C VAL A 154 -5.32 -5.93 -14.57
N LEU A 155 -5.19 -5.85 -13.24
CA LEU A 155 -4.90 -7.02 -12.40
C LEU A 155 -5.94 -8.14 -12.53
N PHE A 156 -7.22 -7.79 -12.43
CA PHE A 156 -8.28 -8.79 -12.26
C PHE A 156 -9.01 -9.12 -13.54
N GLU A 157 -9.21 -8.16 -14.44
CA GLU A 157 -9.91 -8.36 -15.72
C GLU A 157 -8.96 -8.85 -16.81
N VAL A 158 -7.82 -8.17 -16.99
CA VAL A 158 -6.87 -8.48 -18.07
C VAL A 158 -6.01 -9.70 -17.71
N PHE A 159 -5.35 -9.65 -16.55
CA PHE A 159 -4.51 -10.77 -16.10
C PHE A 159 -5.32 -11.94 -15.53
N GLY A 160 -6.61 -11.74 -15.25
CA GLY A 160 -7.49 -12.80 -14.73
C GLY A 160 -7.04 -13.34 -13.37
N ILE A 161 -6.41 -12.52 -12.53
CA ILE A 161 -5.90 -12.96 -11.23
C ILE A 161 -7.07 -13.39 -10.34
N ASP A 162 -7.11 -14.66 -9.98
CA ASP A 162 -8.12 -15.19 -9.08
C ASP A 162 -7.64 -15.19 -7.61
N PRO A 163 -8.23 -14.35 -6.73
CA PRO A 163 -7.89 -14.32 -5.30
C PRO A 163 -8.34 -15.57 -4.53
N GLU A 164 -9.20 -16.41 -5.12
CA GLU A 164 -9.68 -17.66 -4.52
C GLU A 164 -8.94 -18.90 -5.07
N ALA A 165 -7.93 -18.71 -5.94
CA ALA A 165 -7.14 -19.82 -6.47
C ALA A 165 -6.50 -20.65 -5.34
N GLU A 166 -6.46 -21.97 -5.51
CA GLU A 166 -5.98 -22.89 -4.47
C GLU A 166 -4.50 -22.64 -4.12
N ASP A 167 -3.68 -22.33 -5.13
CA ASP A 167 -2.26 -22.03 -4.98
C ASP A 167 -1.98 -20.72 -4.24
N CYS A 168 -2.99 -19.85 -4.09
CA CYS A 168 -2.88 -18.58 -3.38
C CYS A 168 -3.53 -18.57 -1.99
N GLN A 169 -4.15 -19.68 -1.57
CA GLN A 169 -4.75 -19.77 -0.25
C GLN A 169 -3.67 -19.81 0.86
N PRO A 170 -3.83 -19.02 1.92
CA PRO A 170 -2.89 -19.00 3.04
C PRO A 170 -2.93 -20.33 3.78
N LYS A 171 -1.86 -20.64 4.51
CA LYS A 171 -1.83 -21.84 5.35
C LYS A 171 -2.92 -21.74 6.42
N LEU A 172 -3.68 -22.82 6.59
CA LEU A 172 -4.68 -22.93 7.66
C LEU A 172 -3.99 -22.78 9.02
N ARG A 173 -4.52 -21.89 9.86
CA ARG A 173 -4.01 -21.63 11.20
C ARG A 173 -5.15 -21.71 12.18
N ARG A 174 -4.88 -22.18 13.39
CA ARG A 174 -5.79 -21.98 14.51
C ARG A 174 -5.80 -20.49 14.83
N GLN A 175 -6.90 -19.83 14.52
CA GLN A 175 -7.17 -18.45 14.90
C GLN A 175 -8.44 -18.44 15.74
N LEU A 176 -8.51 -17.54 16.71
CA LEU A 176 -9.76 -17.25 17.38
C LEU A 176 -10.74 -16.69 16.36
N GLU A 177 -11.98 -17.16 16.44
CA GLU A 177 -13.02 -16.65 15.58
C GLU A 177 -13.34 -15.20 15.97
N ASP A 178 -13.20 -14.31 15.01
CA ASP A 178 -13.56 -12.90 15.17
C ASP A 178 -15.05 -12.74 14.82
N VAL A 179 -15.88 -12.89 15.85
CA VAL A 179 -17.34 -12.77 15.71
C VAL A 179 -17.74 -11.30 15.74
N ASP A 180 -18.33 -10.82 14.64
CA ASP A 180 -18.76 -9.44 14.48
C ASP A 180 -20.21 -9.36 14.03
N TYR A 181 -21.09 -9.08 14.98
CA TYR A 181 -22.54 -8.94 14.77
C TYR A 181 -22.97 -7.57 14.23
N VAL A 182 -22.04 -6.61 14.11
CA VAL A 182 -22.35 -5.21 13.78
C VAL A 182 -22.13 -4.94 12.31
N SER A 183 -21.13 -5.58 11.70
CA SER A 183 -20.76 -5.36 10.30
C SER A 183 -21.28 -6.46 9.37
N VAL A 184 -22.59 -6.70 9.38
CA VAL A 184 -23.27 -7.73 8.56
C VAL A 184 -23.01 -7.54 7.05
N GLU A 185 -22.70 -6.32 6.61
CA GLU A 185 -22.30 -6.00 5.23
C GLU A 185 -21.06 -6.79 4.77
N PHE A 186 -20.18 -7.18 5.69
CA PHE A 186 -18.99 -7.97 5.41
C PHE A 186 -19.19 -9.48 5.57
N GLU A 187 -20.35 -9.93 6.06
CA GLU A 187 -20.66 -11.36 6.26
C GLU A 187 -21.30 -12.01 5.04
N SER A 188 -22.17 -11.28 4.32
CA SER A 188 -23.05 -11.86 3.31
C SER A 188 -22.50 -11.83 1.88
N ARG A 189 -21.60 -10.88 1.56
CA ARG A 189 -21.03 -10.72 0.21
C ARG A 189 -19.54 -10.38 0.26
N LYS A 190 -18.71 -11.27 -0.30
CA LYS A 190 -17.30 -10.96 -0.59
C LYS A 190 -17.25 -9.85 -1.65
N LEU A 191 -16.55 -8.76 -1.37
CA LEU A 191 -16.40 -7.64 -2.30
C LEU A 191 -15.66 -8.05 -3.57
N SER A 192 -16.17 -7.65 -4.73
CA SER A 192 -15.48 -7.77 -6.01
C SER A 192 -14.38 -6.71 -6.14
N TRP A 193 -13.46 -6.87 -7.11
CA TRP A 193 -12.46 -5.83 -7.36
C TRP A 193 -13.10 -4.56 -7.92
N GLN A 194 -14.22 -4.66 -8.66
CA GLN A 194 -14.97 -3.51 -9.13
C GLN A 194 -15.55 -2.70 -7.96
N ASP A 195 -16.06 -3.39 -6.93
CA ASP A 195 -16.56 -2.73 -5.72
C ASP A 195 -15.46 -1.95 -4.99
N VAL A 196 -14.21 -2.42 -5.07
CA VAL A 196 -13.02 -1.76 -4.50
C VAL A 196 -12.47 -0.67 -5.43
N ALA A 197 -12.48 -0.85 -6.75
CA ALA A 197 -11.98 0.13 -7.71
C ALA A 197 -12.93 1.32 -7.88
N ALA A 198 -14.24 1.08 -7.84
CA ALA A 198 -15.28 2.10 -7.87
C ALA A 198 -15.33 2.91 -6.56
N TYR A 199 -14.68 2.42 -5.49
CA TYR A 199 -14.46 3.19 -4.29
C TYR A 199 -13.50 4.35 -4.58
N LYS A 200 -14.07 5.44 -5.11
CA LYS A 200 -13.41 6.73 -5.19
C LYS A 200 -13.65 7.41 -3.85
N PRO A 201 -12.64 7.74 -3.06
CA PRO A 201 -12.80 8.63 -1.93
C PRO A 201 -12.87 10.07 -2.45
N PRO A 202 -14.03 10.74 -2.50
CA PRO A 202 -14.05 12.20 -2.49
C PRO A 202 -13.50 12.67 -1.15
N GLU A 203 -12.97 13.89 -1.08
CA GLU A 203 -12.63 14.53 0.21
C GLU A 203 -13.79 14.43 1.23
N ASP A 204 -15.03 14.41 0.71
CA ASP A 204 -16.29 14.26 1.46
C ASP A 204 -16.75 12.81 1.75
N ALA A 205 -16.34 11.78 0.99
CA ALA A 205 -16.94 10.43 1.11
C ALA A 205 -16.01 9.33 1.65
N LEU A 206 -14.77 9.69 2.03
CA LEU A 206 -13.95 8.84 2.89
C LEU A 206 -14.70 8.44 4.17
N PHE A 207 -15.62 9.30 4.64
CA PHE A 207 -16.47 9.06 5.79
C PHE A 207 -17.94 8.75 5.51
N ALA A 208 -18.43 8.93 4.28
CA ALA A 208 -19.79 8.47 3.92
C ALA A 208 -19.83 6.94 3.78
N HIS A 209 -18.75 6.32 3.29
CA HIS A 209 -18.59 4.86 3.21
C HIS A 209 -17.17 4.43 3.60
N PRO A 210 -16.78 4.51 4.89
CA PRO A 210 -15.41 4.29 5.36
C PRO A 210 -14.99 2.81 5.32
N ARG A 211 -15.10 2.13 4.17
CA ARG A 211 -14.95 0.68 4.03
C ARG A 211 -13.58 0.19 4.46
N LEU A 212 -12.51 0.83 3.98
CA LEU A 212 -11.14 0.47 4.37
C LEU A 212 -10.91 0.74 5.87
N PHE A 213 -11.43 1.84 6.39
CA PHE A 213 -11.36 2.13 7.83
C PHE A 213 -12.11 1.07 8.63
N ARG A 214 -13.35 0.70 8.27
CA ARG A 214 -14.14 -0.37 8.92
C ARG A 214 -13.49 -1.75 8.79
N ALA A 215 -12.79 -1.98 7.68
CA ALA A 215 -11.99 -3.17 7.53
C ALA A 215 -10.83 -3.18 8.53
N CYS A 216 -10.19 -2.04 8.83
CA CYS A 216 -9.04 -1.96 9.73
C CYS A 216 -9.40 -1.77 11.21
N VAL A 217 -10.47 -1.03 11.50
CA VAL A 217 -10.93 -0.65 12.83
C VAL A 217 -12.18 -1.45 13.15
N PRO A 218 -12.12 -2.39 14.11
CA PRO A 218 -13.24 -3.26 14.40
C PRO A 218 -14.41 -2.48 15.02
N PRO A 219 -15.66 -2.89 14.79
CA PRO A 219 -16.79 -2.35 15.53
C PRO A 219 -16.65 -2.69 17.02
N GLY A 220 -17.28 -1.87 17.85
CA GLY A 220 -17.14 -1.98 19.30
C GLY A 220 -15.98 -1.19 19.89
N MET A 221 -15.09 -0.60 19.08
CA MET A 221 -14.06 0.34 19.58
C MET A 221 -14.68 1.52 20.35
N HIS A 222 -15.91 1.92 20.02
CA HIS A 222 -16.66 2.93 20.78
C HIS A 222 -16.88 2.57 22.25
N ARG A 223 -16.86 1.28 22.62
CA ARG A 223 -16.98 0.81 24.01
C ARG A 223 -15.79 1.21 24.87
N PHE A 224 -14.66 1.54 24.25
CA PHE A 224 -13.46 2.01 24.96
C PHE A 224 -13.40 3.55 25.08
N ARG A 225 -14.45 4.27 24.67
CA ARG A 225 -14.52 5.71 24.90
C ARG A 225 -14.61 6.05 26.38
N GLY A 226 -14.12 7.24 26.73
CA GLY A 226 -14.15 7.71 28.12
C GLY A 226 -13.23 6.91 29.05
N ASN A 227 -12.27 6.17 28.50
CA ASN A 227 -11.19 5.61 29.32
C ASN A 227 -10.10 6.66 29.57
N ILE A 228 -9.15 6.33 30.45
CA ILE A 228 -8.05 7.23 30.82
C ILE A 228 -7.24 7.68 29.60
N TRP A 229 -7.02 6.78 28.63
CA TRP A 229 -6.28 7.12 27.42
C TRP A 229 -7.01 8.18 26.57
N ASP A 230 -8.34 8.10 26.50
CA ASP A 230 -9.20 9.02 25.74
C ASP A 230 -9.21 10.45 26.31
N TYR A 231 -9.07 10.58 27.64
CA TYR A 231 -9.00 11.86 28.33
C TYR A 231 -7.58 12.44 28.38
N ASP A 232 -6.58 11.61 28.69
CA ASP A 232 -5.22 12.11 28.97
C ASP A 232 -4.32 12.06 27.73
N SER A 233 -4.29 10.92 27.04
CA SER A 233 -3.34 10.65 25.95
C SER A 233 -3.83 11.22 24.62
N ARG A 234 -5.09 10.98 24.27
CA ARG A 234 -5.66 11.36 22.97
C ARG A 234 -5.48 12.85 22.65
N PRO A 235 -5.77 13.82 23.55
CA PRO A 235 -5.57 15.24 23.22
C PRO A 235 -4.11 15.59 22.91
N GLN A 236 -3.16 14.97 23.62
CA GLN A 236 -1.73 15.18 23.39
C GLN A 236 -1.28 14.60 22.04
N VAL A 237 -1.75 13.39 21.72
CA VAL A 237 -1.50 12.73 20.44
C VAL A 237 -2.07 13.56 19.29
N MET A 238 -3.34 13.96 19.38
CA MET A 238 -4.00 14.77 18.35
C MET A 238 -3.27 16.11 18.15
N LYS A 239 -2.93 16.81 19.22
CA LYS A 239 -2.15 18.05 19.16
C LYS A 239 -0.80 17.85 18.46
N THR A 240 -0.08 16.78 18.81
CA THR A 240 1.24 16.49 18.24
C THR A 240 1.17 16.15 16.75
N LEU A 241 0.11 15.47 16.33
CA LEU A 241 -0.13 15.09 14.93
C LEU A 241 -0.82 16.19 14.11
N GLY A 242 -1.25 17.29 14.75
CA GLY A 242 -1.94 18.40 14.10
C GLY A 242 -3.38 18.09 13.71
N TYR A 243 -4.09 17.31 14.53
CA TYR A 243 -5.51 16.97 14.32
C TYR A 243 -6.44 17.73 15.28
N PRO A 244 -7.73 17.90 14.91
CA PRO A 244 -8.32 17.59 13.61
C PRO A 244 -7.81 18.53 12.50
N LEU A 245 -7.89 18.11 11.25
CA LEU A 245 -7.51 18.97 10.12
C LEU A 245 -8.63 20.00 9.85
N SER A 246 -8.25 21.19 9.39
CA SER A 246 -9.21 22.21 8.94
C SER A 246 -9.75 21.84 7.56
N MET A 247 -10.61 20.83 7.53
CA MET A 247 -11.37 20.39 6.36
C MET A 247 -12.85 20.45 6.72
N VAL A 248 -13.64 21.07 5.86
CA VAL A 248 -15.09 21.16 6.03
C VAL A 248 -15.71 20.34 4.92
N ASP A 249 -16.35 19.23 5.29
CA ASP A 249 -17.13 18.45 4.34
C ASP A 249 -18.37 19.23 3.92
N ARG A 250 -18.94 18.88 2.77
CA ARG A 250 -20.24 19.42 2.34
C ARG A 250 -21.33 19.27 3.40
N ILE A 251 -21.24 18.23 4.24
CA ILE A 251 -22.21 17.88 5.29
C ILE A 251 -21.48 17.89 6.64
N PRO A 252 -21.83 18.78 7.58
CA PRO A 252 -21.14 18.90 8.87
C PRO A 252 -21.11 17.61 9.70
N GLU A 253 -22.16 16.80 9.64
CA GLU A 253 -22.28 15.51 10.34
C GLU A 253 -21.21 14.51 9.89
N ILE A 254 -20.78 14.58 8.63
CA ILE A 254 -19.69 13.75 8.09
C ILE A 254 -18.35 14.17 8.70
N THR A 255 -18.13 15.48 8.85
CA THR A 255 -16.93 16.01 9.51
C THR A 255 -16.88 15.60 10.98
N GLU A 256 -18.00 15.65 11.69
CA GLU A 256 -18.10 15.18 13.07
C GLU A 256 -17.80 13.68 13.18
N ALA A 257 -18.46 12.86 12.35
CA ALA A 257 -18.24 11.41 12.33
C ALA A 257 -16.77 11.04 12.06
N ARG A 258 -16.12 11.75 11.13
CA ARG A 258 -14.70 11.58 10.81
C ARG A 258 -13.80 11.85 12.01
N ASN A 259 -14.02 12.97 12.70
CA ASN A 259 -13.21 13.34 13.85
C ASN A 259 -13.36 12.37 15.02
N ILE A 260 -14.59 11.88 15.22
CA ILE A 260 -14.90 10.86 16.20
C ILE A 260 -14.12 9.56 15.93
N GLU A 261 -14.12 9.11 14.68
CA GLU A 261 -13.52 7.84 14.27
C GLU A 261 -12.00 7.93 14.12
N LEU A 262 -11.47 9.12 13.79
CA LEU A 262 -10.06 9.44 13.94
C LEU A 262 -9.60 9.21 15.39
N GLY A 263 -10.38 9.67 16.37
CA GLY A 263 -10.08 9.45 17.79
C GLY A 263 -10.04 7.96 18.16
N LEU A 264 -11.04 7.19 17.71
CA LEU A 264 -11.11 5.74 17.93
C LEU A 264 -9.95 4.99 17.25
N GLY A 265 -9.68 5.35 15.99
CA GLY A 265 -8.58 4.77 15.23
C GLY A 265 -7.22 5.10 15.85
N LEU A 266 -7.03 6.31 16.38
CA LEU A 266 -5.79 6.69 17.05
C LEU A 266 -5.56 5.80 18.27
N GLN A 267 -6.57 5.57 19.10
CA GLN A 267 -6.45 4.65 20.23
C GLN A 267 -6.03 3.25 19.76
N LEU A 268 -6.62 2.74 18.68
CA LEU A 268 -6.26 1.45 18.10
C LEU A 268 -4.80 1.43 17.61
N CYS A 269 -4.30 2.51 17.00
CA CYS A 269 -2.89 2.63 16.57
C CYS A 269 -1.90 2.43 17.72
N PHE A 270 -2.27 2.82 18.94
CA PHE A 270 -1.43 2.69 20.12
C PHE A 270 -1.69 1.40 20.92
N LEU A 271 -2.64 0.57 20.50
CA LEU A 271 -3.00 -0.67 21.20
C LEU A 271 -2.14 -1.84 20.72
N HIS A 272 -1.18 -2.23 21.56
CA HIS A 272 -0.24 -3.31 21.23
C HIS A 272 -0.93 -4.68 21.22
N PRO A 273 -0.55 -5.61 20.30
CA PRO A 273 -1.06 -6.97 20.26
C PRO A 273 -1.08 -7.71 21.60
N SER A 274 -0.17 -7.41 22.52
CA SER A 274 -0.13 -8.08 23.82
C SER A 274 -1.32 -7.75 24.73
N LYS A 275 -2.05 -6.64 24.50
CA LYS A 275 -3.12 -6.20 25.41
C LYS A 275 -4.40 -7.03 25.28
N TYR A 276 -4.97 -7.08 24.08
CA TYR A 276 -6.29 -7.71 23.86
C TYR A 276 -6.33 -8.70 22.71
N LYS A 277 -5.25 -8.91 21.94
CA LYS A 277 -5.32 -9.74 20.72
C LYS A 277 -5.77 -11.19 20.97
N PHE A 278 -5.42 -11.74 22.14
CA PHE A 278 -5.78 -13.10 22.53
C PHE A 278 -7.23 -13.24 23.00
N GLU A 279 -7.95 -12.13 23.19
CA GLU A 279 -9.38 -12.11 23.52
C GLU A 279 -10.20 -11.57 22.35
N HIS A 280 -9.67 -10.55 21.68
CA HIS A 280 -10.25 -9.80 20.58
C HIS A 280 -9.22 -9.65 19.44
N PRO A 281 -9.21 -10.55 18.44
CA PRO A 281 -8.14 -10.63 17.43
C PRO A 281 -7.88 -9.35 16.64
N ARG A 282 -8.90 -8.49 16.45
CA ARG A 282 -8.77 -7.21 15.73
C ARG A 282 -8.47 -6.01 16.62
N PHE A 283 -8.47 -6.15 17.95
CA PHE A 283 -8.26 -5.02 18.88
C PHE A 283 -6.76 -4.78 19.10
N CYS A 284 -6.06 -4.50 18.00
CA CYS A 284 -4.67 -4.07 17.97
C CYS A 284 -4.35 -3.37 16.65
N PHE A 285 -3.18 -2.71 16.58
CA PHE A 285 -2.82 -1.90 15.43
C PHE A 285 -2.47 -2.67 14.14
N GLU A 286 -2.37 -4.01 14.14
CA GLU A 286 -1.72 -4.79 13.05
C GLU A 286 -2.30 -4.53 11.65
N ARG A 287 -3.62 -4.32 11.55
CA ARG A 287 -4.28 -4.05 10.26
C ARG A 287 -3.97 -2.65 9.75
N LEU A 288 -3.97 -1.65 10.64
CA LEU A 288 -3.55 -0.29 10.33
C LEU A 288 -2.05 -0.22 10.01
N GLU A 289 -1.22 -0.98 10.74
CA GLU A 289 0.21 -1.13 10.46
C GLU A 289 0.42 -1.68 9.05
N TYR A 290 -0.36 -2.70 8.63
CA TYR A 290 -0.19 -3.30 7.32
C TYR A 290 -0.45 -2.31 6.18
N VAL A 291 -1.60 -1.64 6.18
CA VAL A 291 -1.91 -0.62 5.16
C VAL A 291 -0.95 0.57 5.27
N GLY A 292 -0.60 0.97 6.49
CA GLY A 292 0.32 2.06 6.79
C GLY A 292 1.72 1.83 6.25
N GLN A 293 2.24 0.61 6.36
CA GLN A 293 3.51 0.22 5.76
C GLN A 293 3.47 0.40 4.23
N LYS A 294 2.40 -0.07 3.57
CA LYS A 294 2.29 -0.03 2.10
C LYS A 294 2.10 1.38 1.55
N ILE A 295 1.27 2.20 2.19
CA ILE A 295 1.10 3.58 1.75
C ILE A 295 2.35 4.43 2.00
N GLN A 296 3.06 4.18 3.10
CA GLN A 296 4.34 4.84 3.39
C GLN A 296 5.38 4.51 2.31
N ASP A 297 5.46 3.24 1.89
CA ASP A 297 6.33 2.80 0.81
C ASP A 297 5.99 3.50 -0.52
N LEU A 298 4.71 3.55 -0.89
CA LEU A 298 4.25 4.19 -2.13
C LEU A 298 4.50 5.71 -2.12
N VAL A 299 4.14 6.40 -1.03
CA VAL A 299 4.33 7.85 -0.89
C VAL A 299 5.81 8.24 -0.98
N MET A 300 6.70 7.49 -0.32
CA MET A 300 8.14 7.74 -0.44
C MET A 300 8.66 7.44 -1.85
N ALA A 301 8.16 6.38 -2.51
CA ALA A 301 8.57 6.04 -3.86
C ALA A 301 8.20 7.14 -4.87
N GLU A 302 6.97 7.68 -4.78
CA GLU A 302 6.54 8.83 -5.58
C GLU A 302 7.43 10.05 -5.34
N ARG A 303 7.67 10.40 -4.07
CA ARG A 303 8.50 11.58 -3.73
C ARG A 303 9.92 11.45 -4.24
N LEU A 304 10.54 10.28 -4.09
CA LEU A 304 11.89 10.03 -4.59
C LEU A 304 11.96 10.10 -6.12
N LEU A 305 10.95 9.56 -6.81
CA LEU A 305 10.86 9.63 -8.27
C LEU A 305 10.74 11.08 -8.75
N MET A 306 9.88 11.88 -8.12
CA MET A 306 9.70 13.31 -8.45
C MET A 306 10.96 14.14 -8.18
N LYS A 307 11.67 13.86 -7.08
CA LYS A 307 12.87 14.60 -6.67
C LYS A 307 14.11 14.24 -7.48
N HIS A 308 14.14 13.03 -8.04
CA HIS A 308 15.31 12.46 -8.71
C HIS A 308 14.90 11.82 -10.04
N LEU A 309 14.34 12.64 -10.93
CA LEU A 309 13.86 12.18 -12.24
C LEU A 309 14.96 11.44 -13.01
N ASP A 310 16.21 11.92 -12.99
CA ASP A 310 17.30 11.29 -13.76
C ASP A 310 17.92 10.06 -13.09
N ALA A 311 17.54 9.76 -11.85
CA ALA A 311 18.17 8.67 -11.11
C ALA A 311 17.68 7.28 -11.60
N PRO A 312 18.58 6.30 -11.75
CA PRO A 312 18.19 4.92 -12.05
C PRO A 312 17.32 4.32 -10.94
N GLY A 313 16.38 3.46 -11.31
CA GLY A 313 15.45 2.82 -10.35
C GLY A 313 16.13 2.00 -9.25
N LYS A 314 17.28 1.37 -9.54
CA LYS A 314 18.07 0.68 -8.51
C LYS A 314 18.58 1.63 -7.42
N TRP A 315 19.00 2.84 -7.81
CA TRP A 315 19.45 3.86 -6.87
C TRP A 315 18.26 4.39 -6.04
N LEU A 316 17.11 4.62 -6.70
CA LEU A 316 15.88 5.00 -6.01
C LEU A 316 15.46 3.95 -4.98
N GLN A 317 15.53 2.67 -5.34
CA GLN A 317 15.22 1.56 -4.44
C GLN A 317 16.14 1.52 -3.23
N GLU A 318 17.45 1.72 -3.42
CA GLU A 318 18.39 1.78 -2.31
C GLU A 318 18.13 2.96 -1.39
N LYS A 319 17.90 4.15 -1.96
CA LYS A 319 17.58 5.36 -1.21
C LYS A 319 16.27 5.20 -0.43
N HIS A 320 15.23 4.67 -1.08
CA HIS A 320 13.94 4.34 -0.47
C HIS A 320 14.11 3.44 0.76
N ARG A 321 14.81 2.31 0.60
CA ARG A 321 15.06 1.38 1.71
C ARG A 321 15.82 2.03 2.85
N ARG A 322 16.84 2.85 2.56
CA ARG A 322 17.63 3.55 3.59
C ARG A 322 16.78 4.54 4.39
N VAL A 323 15.91 5.29 3.72
CA VAL A 323 15.02 6.26 4.38
C VAL A 323 13.94 5.56 5.21
N LEU A 324 13.32 4.50 4.66
CA LEU A 324 12.24 3.77 5.32
C LEU A 324 12.70 2.58 6.18
N MET A 325 13.99 2.44 6.52
CA MET A 325 14.41 1.34 7.39
C MET A 325 13.63 1.44 8.71
N ASN A 326 13.14 0.30 9.21
CA ASN A 326 12.38 0.20 10.46
C ASN A 326 13.05 0.95 11.63
N LYS A 327 14.39 0.97 11.68
CA LYS A 327 15.17 1.72 12.68
C LYS A 327 14.84 3.22 12.72
N PHE A 328 14.62 3.85 11.56
CA PHE A 328 14.32 5.28 11.44
C PHE A 328 12.83 5.55 11.66
N CYS A 329 11.95 4.69 11.15
CA CYS A 329 10.50 4.82 11.39
C CYS A 329 10.20 4.91 12.89
N GLY A 330 10.57 3.92 13.70
CA GLY A 330 10.34 4.03 15.15
C GLY A 330 11.09 5.18 15.84
N LYS A 331 12.16 5.72 15.24
CA LYS A 331 12.90 6.87 15.79
C LYS A 331 12.05 8.14 15.75
N TYR A 332 11.37 8.45 14.66
CA TYR A 332 10.57 9.67 14.53
C TYR A 332 9.43 9.72 15.55
N LEU A 333 8.72 8.60 15.76
CA LEU A 333 7.71 8.46 16.82
C LEU A 333 8.28 8.77 18.21
N ARG A 334 9.49 8.30 18.50
CA ARG A 334 10.15 8.54 19.79
C ARG A 334 10.58 9.99 19.97
N GLU A 335 11.05 10.63 18.91
CA GLU A 335 11.43 12.06 18.94
C GLU A 335 10.23 12.99 19.19
N LYS A 336 9.03 12.56 18.78
CA LYS A 336 7.77 13.24 19.12
C LYS A 336 7.19 12.82 20.46
N TYR A 337 7.93 12.02 21.25
CA TYR A 337 7.49 11.47 22.54
C TYR A 337 6.21 10.62 22.49
N LEU A 338 5.72 10.26 21.31
CA LEU A 338 4.46 9.53 21.14
C LEU A 338 4.55 8.08 21.63
N HIS A 339 5.74 7.49 21.63
CA HIS A 339 5.98 6.13 22.13
C HIS A 339 5.50 5.87 23.57
N ARG A 340 5.32 6.92 24.39
CA ARG A 340 4.84 6.81 25.77
C ARG A 340 3.35 6.46 25.87
N PHE A 341 2.60 6.68 24.80
CA PHE A 341 1.15 6.42 24.75
C PHE A 341 0.81 5.00 24.28
N ILE A 342 1.81 4.15 24.02
CA ILE A 342 1.59 2.76 23.60
C ILE A 342 1.05 1.98 24.79
N ILE A 343 -0.04 1.26 24.55
CA ILE A 343 -0.74 0.45 25.55
C ILE A 343 -0.27 -1.00 25.42
N TYR A 344 0.47 -1.49 26.40
CA TYR A 344 0.86 -2.90 26.52
C TYR A 344 0.02 -3.62 27.58
N SER A 345 0.04 -4.96 27.57
CA SER A 345 -0.36 -5.74 28.74
C SER A 345 0.60 -5.49 29.90
N GLU A 346 0.07 -5.59 31.12
CA GLU A 346 0.83 -5.37 32.36
C GLU A 346 2.05 -6.29 32.45
N GLU A 347 1.91 -7.53 31.97
CA GLU A 347 2.95 -8.56 31.97
C GLU A 347 4.19 -8.18 31.13
N VAL A 348 4.04 -7.34 30.11
CA VAL A 348 5.13 -7.03 29.16
C VAL A 348 5.55 -5.57 29.16
N GLN A 349 4.79 -4.68 29.81
CA GLN A 349 5.05 -3.23 29.85
C GLN A 349 6.52 -2.93 30.18
N ASP A 350 7.01 -3.44 31.31
CA ASP A 350 8.39 -3.21 31.77
C ASP A 350 9.43 -3.69 30.76
N ALA A 351 9.19 -4.84 30.13
CA ALA A 351 10.11 -5.40 29.14
C ALA A 351 10.21 -4.51 27.90
N TYR A 352 9.10 -3.93 27.42
CA TYR A 352 9.11 -3.02 26.27
C TYR A 352 9.69 -1.65 26.60
N GLU A 353 9.61 -1.18 27.84
CA GLU A 353 10.22 0.08 28.26
C GLU A 353 11.75 0.00 28.32
N HIS A 354 12.26 -1.09 28.90
CA HIS A 354 13.70 -1.27 29.18
C HIS A 354 14.46 -1.97 28.04
N ASN A 355 13.81 -2.84 27.25
CA ASN A 355 14.47 -3.59 26.19
C ASN A 355 14.30 -2.93 24.81
N ARG A 356 15.39 -2.30 24.32
CA ARG A 356 15.42 -1.67 22.99
C ARG A 356 15.05 -2.61 21.84
N ARG A 357 15.34 -3.92 21.95
CA ARG A 357 15.04 -4.89 20.89
C ARG A 357 13.54 -5.16 20.76
N LEU A 358 12.78 -5.03 21.85
CA LEU A 358 11.32 -5.16 21.85
C LEU A 358 10.65 -3.82 21.51
N ARG A 359 11.16 -2.73 22.10
CA ARG A 359 10.62 -1.37 21.91
C ARG A 359 10.67 -0.89 20.47
N ASN A 360 11.81 -1.09 19.78
CA ASN A 360 12.03 -0.50 18.47
C ASN A 360 11.04 -1.03 17.40
N PRO A 361 10.79 -2.35 17.29
CA PRO A 361 9.70 -2.88 16.48
C PRO A 361 8.35 -2.26 16.83
N ALA A 362 7.94 -2.26 18.10
CA ALA A 362 6.63 -1.73 18.51
C ALA A 362 6.46 -0.24 18.10
N THR A 363 7.45 0.60 18.35
CA THR A 363 7.41 2.02 17.92
C THR A 363 7.37 2.18 16.41
N THR A 364 7.94 1.24 15.65
CA THR A 364 7.86 1.26 14.17
C THR A 364 6.44 0.94 13.72
N SER A 365 5.86 -0.13 14.27
CA SER A 365 4.52 -0.59 13.93
C SER A 365 3.45 0.44 14.29
N VAL A 366 3.58 1.11 15.45
CA VAL A 366 2.66 2.19 15.83
C VAL A 366 2.76 3.38 14.87
N GLN A 367 3.96 3.76 14.44
CA GLN A 367 4.10 4.84 13.46
C GLN A 367 3.49 4.47 12.11
N GLN A 368 3.73 3.24 11.64
CA GLN A 368 3.08 2.73 10.43
C GLN A 368 1.56 2.73 10.61
N ALA A 369 1.04 2.30 11.76
CA ALA A 369 -0.39 2.32 12.03
C ALA A 369 -1.00 3.73 12.00
N ILE A 370 -0.28 4.74 12.50
CA ILE A 370 -0.71 6.15 12.39
C ILE A 370 -0.82 6.55 10.91
N HIS A 371 0.16 6.22 10.07
CA HIS A 371 0.07 6.47 8.63
C HIS A 371 -1.07 5.68 7.96
N GLY A 372 -1.33 4.46 8.42
CA GLY A 372 -2.45 3.65 7.93
C GLY A 372 -3.81 4.26 8.27
N LEU A 373 -3.94 4.81 9.49
CA LEU A 373 -5.14 5.52 9.91
C LEU A 373 -5.32 6.82 9.12
N ALA A 374 -4.27 7.62 8.98
CA ALA A 374 -4.28 8.84 8.18
C ALA A 374 -4.74 8.55 6.74
N TYR A 375 -4.23 7.48 6.15
CA TYR A 375 -4.68 7.02 4.84
C TYR A 375 -6.16 6.64 4.82
N ALA A 376 -6.60 5.86 5.81
CA ALA A 376 -7.98 5.39 5.90
C ALA A 376 -9.01 6.47 6.26
N VAL A 377 -8.58 7.65 6.75
CA VAL A 377 -9.47 8.75 7.18
C VAL A 377 -9.38 9.97 6.25
N TYR A 378 -8.17 10.35 5.83
CA TYR A 378 -7.89 11.56 5.04
C TYR A 378 -7.17 11.27 3.71
N GLY A 379 -6.87 10.00 3.42
CA GLY A 379 -6.24 9.59 2.18
C GLY A 379 -4.73 9.89 2.10
N LYS A 380 -4.18 9.69 0.90
CA LYS A 380 -2.74 9.84 0.61
C LYS A 380 -2.16 11.23 0.96
N PRO A 381 -2.87 12.37 0.77
CA PRO A 381 -2.34 13.68 1.14
C PRO A 381 -1.95 13.81 2.61
N ASP A 382 -2.75 13.27 3.53
CA ASP A 382 -2.45 13.36 4.96
C ASP A 382 -1.25 12.47 5.36
N VAL A 383 -1.07 11.34 4.70
CA VAL A 383 0.15 10.53 4.86
C VAL A 383 1.40 11.33 4.46
N ARG A 384 1.34 12.11 3.36
CA ARG A 384 2.46 12.98 2.95
C ARG A 384 2.74 14.05 4.00
N ARG A 385 1.69 14.71 4.51
CA ARG A 385 1.80 15.71 5.58
C ARG A 385 2.47 15.10 6.81
N LEU A 386 1.98 13.96 7.29
CA LEU A 386 2.58 13.29 8.45
C LEU A 386 4.04 12.91 8.21
N MET A 387 4.35 12.28 7.07
CA MET A 387 5.71 11.84 6.77
C MET A 387 6.72 12.98 6.64
N PHE A 388 6.33 14.09 6.02
CA PHE A 388 7.30 15.13 5.62
C PHE A 388 7.22 16.40 6.45
N GLU A 389 6.08 16.73 7.04
CA GLU A 389 5.91 17.94 7.84
C GLU A 389 5.92 17.63 9.34
N VAL A 390 5.28 16.52 9.75
CA VAL A 390 5.23 16.15 11.17
C VAL A 390 6.47 15.36 11.58
N PHE A 391 6.73 14.22 10.93
CA PHE A 391 7.81 13.32 11.30
C PHE A 391 9.13 13.61 10.60
N ASP A 392 9.11 14.42 9.54
CA ASP A 392 10.28 14.88 8.80
C ASP A 392 11.25 13.76 8.40
N PHE A 393 10.74 12.82 7.60
CA PHE A 393 11.50 11.67 7.11
C PHE A 393 12.73 12.04 6.25
N GLU A 394 12.85 13.29 5.78
CA GLU A 394 13.94 13.74 4.91
C GLU A 394 15.02 14.56 5.64
N GLN A 395 14.77 15.12 6.83
CA GLN A 395 15.84 15.74 7.62
C GLN A 395 16.78 14.70 8.23
N ILE A 396 17.88 14.45 7.50
CA ILE A 396 19.05 13.71 7.98
C ILE A 396 20.09 14.68 8.58
N GLN A 397 19.79 15.97 8.73
CA GLN A 397 20.73 16.90 9.37
C GLN A 397 20.79 16.63 10.89
N PRO A 398 21.99 16.69 11.50
CA PRO A 398 22.09 16.66 12.96
C PRO A 398 21.30 17.85 13.51
N LYS A 399 20.47 17.59 14.52
CA LYS A 399 19.85 18.67 15.31
C LYS A 399 20.97 19.61 15.74
N VAL A 400 20.75 20.92 15.58
CA VAL A 400 21.65 21.94 16.13
C VAL A 400 21.83 21.61 17.61
N VAL A 401 23.08 21.36 17.99
CA VAL A 401 23.49 21.01 19.37
C VAL A 401 23.20 22.18 20.30
#